data_AF-A0A967M9A8-F1
#
_entry.id   AF-A0A967M9A8-F1
#
_cell.length_a   1.000
_cell.length_b   1.000
_cell.length_c   1.000
_cell.angle_alpha   90.00
_cell.angle_beta   90.00
_cell.angle_gamma   90.00
#
_symmetry.space_group_name_H-M   'P 1'
#
loop_
_entity.id
_entity.type
_entity.pdbx_description
1 polymer ?
#
loop_
_entity_poly.entity_id
_entity_poly.type
_entity_poly.pdbx_seq_one_letter_code
_entity_poly.pdbx_strand_id
1 'polypeptide(L)' 'AESIIAYGKALEIRPGYLSASINLAVRYAAENRYDEAIRLYRDVIDR' A
#
# COMPACT_ATOMS: atom_id res chain seq x y z
N ALA A 1 -4.28 -4.44 -10.48
CA ALA A 1 -2.98 -4.31 -11.18
C ALA A 1 -2.49 -2.87 -11.41
N GLU A 2 -3.05 -2.05 -12.32
CA GLU A 2 -2.50 -0.71 -12.66
C GLU A 2 -2.39 0.24 -11.45
N SER A 3 -3.41 0.24 -10.59
CA SER A 3 -3.43 1.03 -9.34
C SER A 3 -2.34 0.62 -8.34
N ILE A 4 -2.00 -0.68 -8.27
CA ILE A 4 -0.92 -1.18 -7.40
C ILE A 4 0.42 -0.62 -7.85
N ILE A 5 0.67 -0.63 -9.17
CA ILE A 5 1.90 -0.08 -9.76
C ILE A 5 1.98 1.44 -9.51
N ALA A 6 0.89 2.17 -9.70
CA ALA A 6 0.84 3.61 -9.49
C ALA A 6 1.15 3.99 -8.04
N TYR A 7 0.55 3.29 -7.06
CA TYR A 7 0.84 3.54 -5.65
C TYR A 7 2.23 3.09 -5.23
N GLY A 8 2.75 2.00 -5.81
CA GLY A 8 4.15 1.58 -5.62
C GLY A 8 5.12 2.68 -6.03
N LYS A 9 4.96 3.26 -7.23
CA LYS A 9 5.76 4.40 -7.68
C LYS A 9 5.60 5.64 -6.80
N ALA A 10 4.39 5.91 -6.30
CA ALA A 10 4.17 7.03 -5.39
C ALA A 10 4.95 6.86 -4.07
N LEU A 11 5.10 5.62 -3.58
CA LEU A 11 5.88 5.30 -2.38
C LEU A 11 7.40 5.31 -2.65
N GLU A 12 7.84 5.01 -3.88
CA GLU A 12 9.24 5.19 -4.29
C GLU A 12 9.64 6.67 -4.31
N ILE A 13 8.76 7.54 -4.81
CA ILE A 13 9.01 9.00 -4.87
C ILE A 13 8.91 9.63 -3.49
N ARG A 14 7.91 9.23 -2.70
CA ARG A 14 7.68 9.74 -1.34
C ARG A 14 7.52 8.56 -0.36
N PRO A 15 8.64 8.06 0.17
CA PRO A 15 8.62 7.14 1.30
C PRO A 15 7.84 7.80 2.45
N GLY A 16 6.84 7.10 3.00
CA GLY A 16 5.96 7.66 4.03
C GLY A 16 4.66 8.30 3.54
N TYR A 17 4.34 8.24 2.24
CA TYR A 17 3.06 8.74 1.74
C TYR A 17 1.87 7.86 2.19
N LEU A 18 1.33 8.16 3.38
CA LEU A 18 0.24 7.44 4.03
C LEU A 18 -0.92 7.07 3.11
N SER A 19 -1.44 8.02 2.33
CA SER A 19 -2.57 7.76 1.43
C SER A 19 -2.24 6.74 0.35
N ALA A 20 -1.01 6.74 -0.18
CA ALA A 20 -0.58 5.73 -1.14
C ALA A 20 -0.44 4.35 -0.50
N SER A 21 0.14 4.27 0.71
CA SER A 21 0.24 3.01 1.48
C SER A 21 -1.14 2.41 1.77
N ILE A 22 -2.10 3.22 2.24
CA ILE A 22 -3.46 2.77 2.55
C ILE A 22 -4.17 2.30 1.28
N ASN A 23 -4.14 3.08 0.20
CA ASN A 23 -4.82 2.71 -1.04
C ASN A 23 -4.21 1.45 -1.68
N LEU A 24 -2.89 1.28 -1.58
CA LEU A 24 -2.19 0.07 -2.01
C LEU A 24 -2.63 -1.15 -1.18
N ALA A 25 -2.72 -1.01 0.15
CA ALA A 25 -3.22 -2.06 1.03
C ALA A 25 -4.67 -2.46 0.72
N VAL A 26 -5.55 -1.49 0.47
CA VAL A 26 -6.93 -1.74 0.02
C VAL A 26 -6.98 -2.50 -1.30
N ARG A 27 -6.11 -2.17 -2.27
CA ARG A 27 -6.04 -2.91 -3.53
C ARG A 27 -5.53 -4.34 -3.36
N TYR A 28 -4.53 -4.56 -2.51
CA TYR A 28 -4.08 -5.91 -2.20
C TYR A 28 -5.19 -6.75 -1.53
N ALA A 29 -5.91 -6.17 -0.56
CA ALA A 29 -7.05 -6.84 0.06
C ALA A 29 -8.14 -7.21 -0.96
N ALA A 30 -8.44 -6.31 -1.91
CA ALA A 30 -9.41 -6.58 -2.98
C ALA A 30 -8.97 -7.71 -3.94
N GLU A 31 -7.66 -7.96 -4.07
CA GLU A 31 -7.08 -9.08 -4.83
C GLU A 31 -6.85 -10.34 -3.97
N ASN A 32 -7.40 -10.40 -2.75
CA ASN A 32 -7.19 -11.47 -1.75
C ASN A 32 -5.74 -11.65 -1.30
N ARG A 33 -4.90 -10.62 -1.50
CA ARG A 33 -3.48 -10.58 -1.11
C ARG A 33 -3.35 -10.00 0.29
N TYR A 34 -3.84 -10.76 1.27
CA TYR A 34 -4.01 -10.27 2.64
C TYR A 34 -2.69 -10.00 3.35
N ASP A 35 -1.65 -10.79 3.08
CA ASP A 35 -0.33 -10.62 3.71
C ASP A 35 0.30 -9.28 3.33
N GLU A 36 0.27 -8.91 2.05
CA GLU A 36 0.79 -7.62 1.59
C GLU A 36 -0.04 -6.44 2.12
N ALA A 37 -1.36 -6.60 2.20
CA ALA A 37 -2.24 -5.59 2.76
C ALA A 37 -1.94 -5.35 4.25
N ILE A 38 -1.85 -6.42 5.05
CA ILE A 38 -1.56 -6.34 6.49
C ILE A 38 -0.20 -5.70 6.73
N ARG A 39 0.82 -6.06 5.95
CA ARG A 39 2.16 -5.46 6.07
C ARG A 39 2.12 -3.95 5.88
N LEU A 40 1.40 -3.46 4.88
CA LEU A 40 1.26 -2.02 4.62
C LEU A 40 0.45 -1.31 5.69
N TYR A 41 -0.61 -1.94 6.21
CA TYR A 41 -1.37 -1.35 7.31
C TYR A 41 -0.53 -1.25 8.59
N ARG A 42 0.28 -2.26 8.90
CA ARG A 42 1.22 -2.22 10.04
C ARG A 42 2.26 -1.13 9.87
N ASP A 43 2.90 -1.04 8.71
CA ASP A 43 3.86 0.04 8.41
C ASP A 43 3.23 1.45 8.52
N VAL A 44 1.93 1.59 8.26
CA VAL A 44 1.20 2.84 8.47
C VAL A 44 0.94 3.14 9.95
N ILE A 45 0.66 2.11 10.76
CA ILE A 45 0.30 2.25 12.18
C ILE A 45 1.54 2.35 13.08
N ASP A 46 2.61 1.64 12.76
CA ASP A 46 3.83 1.53 13.56
C ASP A 46 4.82 2.70 13.33
N ARG A 47 4.45 3.67 12.49
CA ARG A 47 5.26 4.84 12.12
C ARG A 47 5.22 5.98 13.12
#